data_AF-A0A421L2A9-F1
#
_entry.id   AF-A0A421L2A9-F1
#
_cell.length_a   1.000
_cell.length_b   1.000
_cell.length_c   1.000
_cell.angle_alpha   90.00
_cell.angle_beta   90.00
_cell.angle_gamma   90.00
#
_symmetry.space_group_name_H-M   'P 1'
#
loop_
_entity.id
_entity.type
_entity.pdbx_description
1 polymer ?
#
loop_
_entity_poly.entity_id
_entity_poly.type
_entity_poly.pdbx_seq_one_letter_code
_entity_poly.pdbx_strand_id
1 'polypeptide(L)'
;MVKKLASLLLAICASVSLTACGEQGSDAVQRLNAKCSKASDAIQYNEKENSIMYMSELDSDTSSEALPGLSCITKTVGVTADELNDQVQDDGSGYLEKNGYSIGISSTEQNVTLNIEDQDK
;
A
#
# COMPACT_ATOMS: atom_id res chain seq x y z
N MET A 1 -38.21 -62.28 -1.03
CA MET A 1 -36.78 -62.54 -0.71
C MET A 1 -36.11 -61.20 -0.45
N VAL A 2 -35.60 -61.01 0.75
CA VAL A 2 -34.87 -59.83 1.19
C VAL A 2 -33.40 -60.02 0.84
N LYS A 3 -32.77 -59.05 0.16
CA LYS A 3 -31.32 -58.86 0.27
C LYS A 3 -31.00 -57.38 0.26
N LYS A 4 -30.77 -56.89 1.48
CA LYS A 4 -30.09 -55.64 1.83
C LYS A 4 -28.72 -55.61 1.15
N LEU A 5 -28.34 -54.46 0.61
CA LEU A 5 -26.95 -54.01 0.65
C LEU A 5 -26.95 -52.61 1.26
N ALA A 6 -26.62 -52.57 2.55
CA ALA A 6 -26.16 -51.39 3.24
C ALA A 6 -24.64 -51.36 3.10
N SER A 7 -24.10 -50.20 2.71
CA SER A 7 -22.72 -49.76 2.97
C SER A 7 -22.76 -48.24 2.79
N LEU A 8 -23.07 -47.43 3.80
CA LEU A 8 -22.34 -47.11 5.03
C LEU A 8 -20.97 -46.43 4.74
N LEU A 9 -20.90 -45.14 5.13
CA LEU A 9 -19.73 -44.28 5.41
C LEU A 9 -19.00 -43.69 4.19
N LEU A 10 -18.70 -42.38 4.10
CA LEU A 10 -18.44 -41.37 5.12
C LEU A 10 -19.16 -40.04 4.85
N ALA A 11 -19.89 -39.55 5.87
CA ALA A 11 -19.97 -38.12 6.14
C ALA A 11 -18.58 -37.62 6.60
N ILE A 12 -18.42 -36.28 6.61
CA ILE A 12 -17.25 -35.48 7.05
C ILE A 12 -16.41 -34.92 5.88
N CYS A 13 -16.93 -33.87 5.24
CA CYS A 13 -16.14 -32.64 5.16
C CYS A 13 -16.85 -31.67 6.11
N ALA A 14 -16.61 -31.81 7.41
CA ALA A 14 -15.73 -30.88 8.11
C ALA A 14 -16.12 -29.44 7.76
N SER A 15 -17.00 -28.90 8.59
CA SER A 15 -17.05 -27.50 8.94
C SER A 15 -15.63 -26.96 9.06
N VAL A 16 -15.10 -26.40 7.97
CA VAL A 16 -13.98 -25.49 8.07
C VAL A 16 -14.62 -24.17 8.44
N SER A 17 -14.76 -23.98 9.76
CA SER A 17 -14.66 -22.65 10.33
C SER A 17 -13.30 -22.09 9.91
N LEU A 18 -13.22 -21.57 8.69
CA LEU A 18 -12.29 -20.52 8.38
C LEU A 18 -12.96 -19.26 8.90
N THR A 19 -12.63 -18.91 10.14
CA THR A 19 -12.40 -17.53 10.50
C THR A 19 -11.76 -16.80 9.34
N ALA A 20 -12.60 -16.04 8.63
CA ALA A 20 -12.28 -14.84 7.87
C ALA A 20 -13.62 -14.08 7.71
N CYS A 21 -14.40 -13.75 8.75
CA CYS A 21 -14.07 -12.94 9.93
C CYS A 21 -12.73 -12.20 9.80
N GLY A 22 -12.71 -11.10 9.04
CA GLY A 22 -11.74 -10.03 9.32
C GLY A 22 -11.06 -9.33 8.13
N GLU A 23 -11.06 -9.86 6.91
CA GLU A 23 -10.31 -9.21 5.81
C GLU A 23 -11.13 -8.22 4.98
N GLN A 24 -12.21 -7.66 5.56
CA GLN A 24 -12.91 -6.52 4.98
C GLN A 24 -12.29 -5.18 5.41
N GLY A 25 -11.18 -5.20 6.16
CA GLY A 25 -10.50 -4.02 6.70
C GLY A 25 -8.98 -4.09 6.60
N SER A 26 -8.41 -4.68 5.53
CA SER A 26 -7.01 -4.35 5.24
C SER A 26 -7.02 -2.89 4.77
N ASP A 27 -6.41 -2.04 5.58
CA ASP A 27 -6.25 -0.61 5.29
C ASP A 27 -5.63 -0.42 3.90
N ALA A 28 -6.07 0.60 3.16
CA ALA A 28 -5.61 0.75 1.78
C ALA A 28 -4.10 1.06 1.74
N VAL A 29 -3.54 1.62 2.83
CA VAL A 29 -2.09 1.70 3.06
C VAL A 29 -1.43 0.33 3.18
N GLN A 30 -1.99 -0.63 3.93
CA GLN A 30 -1.41 -1.97 4.02
C GLN A 30 -1.35 -2.67 2.65
N ARG A 31 -2.37 -2.47 1.81
CA ARG A 31 -2.37 -2.98 0.42
C ARG A 31 -1.32 -2.29 -0.43
N LEU A 32 -1.19 -0.98 -0.30
CA LEU A 32 -0.17 -0.19 -0.98
C LEU A 32 1.23 -0.70 -0.60
N ASN A 33 1.48 -0.95 0.69
CA ASN A 33 2.75 -1.48 1.18
C ASN A 33 3.04 -2.87 0.60
N ALA A 34 2.10 -3.81 0.72
CA ALA A 34 2.27 -5.17 0.21
C ALA A 34 2.55 -5.21 -1.31
N LYS A 35 2.01 -4.23 -2.05
CA LYS A 35 2.24 -4.07 -3.48
C LYS A 35 3.59 -3.43 -3.80
N CYS A 36 3.94 -2.33 -3.13
CA CYS A 36 5.07 -1.49 -3.52
C CYS A 36 6.38 -1.76 -2.78
N SER A 37 6.37 -2.33 -1.58
CA SER A 37 7.60 -2.73 -0.85
C SER A 37 8.50 -3.68 -1.65
N LYS A 38 7.94 -4.48 -2.55
CA LYS A 38 8.69 -5.37 -3.44
C LYS A 38 9.46 -4.64 -4.54
N ALA A 39 9.09 -3.38 -4.82
CA ALA A 39 9.73 -2.57 -5.85
C ALA A 39 10.96 -1.82 -5.32
N SER A 40 11.03 -1.54 -4.03
CA SER A 40 12.13 -0.79 -3.43
C SER A 40 12.18 -0.91 -1.91
N ASP A 41 13.38 -1.12 -1.38
CA ASP A 41 13.67 -1.09 0.07
C ASP A 41 13.52 0.32 0.69
N ALA A 42 13.38 1.36 -0.14
CA ALA A 42 13.07 2.73 0.28
C ALA A 42 11.67 2.88 0.88
N ILE A 43 10.79 1.89 0.68
CA ILE A 43 9.43 1.87 1.19
C ILE A 43 9.41 1.14 2.53
N GLN A 44 9.09 1.87 3.59
CA GLN A 44 8.97 1.36 4.94
C GLN A 44 7.54 1.53 5.45
N TYR A 45 7.03 0.49 6.11
CA TYR A 45 5.70 0.51 6.71
C TYR A 45 5.78 0.71 8.21
N ASN A 46 5.01 1.67 8.72
CA ASN A 46 4.88 1.95 10.14
C ASN A 46 3.57 1.34 10.65
N GLU A 47 3.66 0.20 11.34
CA GLU A 47 2.50 -0.50 11.88
C GLU A 47 1.73 0.29 12.94
N LYS A 48 2.41 1.20 13.67
CA LYS A 48 1.80 1.97 14.76
C LYS A 48 0.88 3.07 14.25
N GLU A 49 1.31 3.74 13.19
CA GLU A 49 0.58 4.86 12.58
C GLU A 49 -0.21 4.41 11.35
N ASN A 50 -0.06 3.14 10.94
CA ASN A 50 -0.63 2.58 9.72
C ASN A 50 -0.34 3.49 8.51
N SER A 51 0.96 3.78 8.34
CA SER A 51 1.46 4.68 7.31
C SER A 51 2.61 4.05 6.53
N ILE A 52 2.84 4.54 5.31
CA ILE A 52 4.04 4.23 4.53
C ILE A 52 4.94 5.45 4.50
N MET A 53 6.21 5.25 4.81
CA MET A 53 7.27 6.20 4.54
C MET A 53 8.06 5.74 3.32
N TYR A 54 8.13 6.57 2.29
CA TYR A 54 9.06 6.41 1.18
C TYR A 54 10.14 7.48 1.30
N MET A 55 11.41 7.10 1.20
CA MET A 55 12.53 8.04 1.22
C MET A 55 13.51 7.71 0.10
N SER A 56 13.81 8.68 -0.76
CA SER A 56 14.79 8.50 -1.83
C SER A 56 15.65 9.73 -1.99
N GLU A 57 16.93 9.47 -2.23
CA GLU A 57 17.88 10.49 -2.68
C GLU A 57 17.49 10.93 -4.09
N LEU A 58 17.47 12.25 -4.31
CA LEU A 58 17.26 12.88 -5.59
C LEU A 58 18.64 13.27 -6.14
N ASP A 59 19.29 12.37 -6.86
CA ASP A 59 20.35 12.80 -7.76
C ASP A 59 19.71 13.66 -8.85
N SER A 60 20.29 14.83 -9.16
CA SER A 60 19.74 15.83 -10.07
C SER A 60 19.39 15.32 -11.47
N ASP A 61 19.92 14.15 -11.84
CA ASP A 61 19.70 13.50 -13.14
C ASP A 61 18.69 12.33 -13.09
N THR A 62 18.15 12.01 -11.92
CA THR A 62 17.29 10.84 -11.72
C THR A 62 15.82 11.20 -11.92
N SER A 63 15.25 10.77 -13.04
CA SER A 63 13.79 10.84 -13.28
C SER A 63 13.02 10.02 -12.23
N SER A 64 11.83 10.47 -11.85
CA SER A 64 10.93 9.72 -10.96
C SER A 64 10.56 8.34 -11.52
N GLU A 65 10.62 8.14 -12.84
CA GLU A 65 10.44 6.82 -13.47
C GLU A 65 11.62 5.87 -13.21
N ALA A 66 12.80 6.43 -12.93
CA ALA A 66 13.98 5.69 -12.51
C ALA A 66 13.97 5.36 -11.01
N LEU A 67 12.94 5.79 -10.27
CA LEU A 67 12.69 5.45 -8.87
C LEU A 67 11.54 4.43 -8.77
N PRO A 68 11.83 3.11 -8.74
CA PRO A 68 10.78 2.08 -8.84
C PRO A 68 9.75 2.15 -7.71
N GLY A 69 10.18 2.53 -6.51
CA GLY A 69 9.30 2.74 -5.35
C GLY A 69 8.31 3.88 -5.59
N LEU A 70 8.82 5.07 -5.95
CA LEU A 70 8.01 6.24 -6.28
C LEU A 70 7.04 5.96 -7.44
N SER A 71 7.51 5.28 -8.50
CA SER A 71 6.67 4.90 -9.64
C SER A 71 5.53 3.96 -9.22
N CYS A 72 5.79 3.00 -8.33
CA CYS A 72 4.75 2.12 -7.81
C CYS A 72 3.70 2.87 -6.99
N ILE A 73 4.16 3.76 -6.11
CA ILE A 73 3.30 4.59 -5.24
C ILE A 73 2.41 5.49 -6.09
N THR A 74 3.01 6.32 -6.94
CA THR A 74 2.31 7.29 -7.81
C THR A 74 1.25 6.61 -8.68
N LYS A 75 1.58 5.48 -9.32
CA LYS A 75 0.62 4.69 -10.10
C LYS A 75 -0.51 4.08 -9.27
N THR A 76 -0.25 3.70 -8.02
CA THR A 76 -1.26 3.04 -7.17
C THR A 76 -2.20 4.06 -6.53
N VAL A 77 -1.65 5.19 -6.06
CA VAL A 77 -2.41 6.30 -5.48
C VAL A 77 -3.05 7.16 -6.58
N GLY A 78 -2.62 7.03 -7.84
CA GLY A 78 -3.19 7.73 -8.99
C GLY A 78 -2.82 9.21 -9.04
N VAL A 79 -1.56 9.50 -8.72
CA VAL A 79 -0.92 10.82 -8.81
C VAL A 79 0.29 10.74 -9.71
N THR A 80 0.70 11.86 -10.30
CA THR A 80 1.95 12.00 -11.06
C THR A 80 3.06 12.57 -10.17
N ALA A 81 4.32 12.43 -10.59
CA ALA A 81 5.43 13.08 -9.90
C ALA A 81 5.33 14.60 -9.96
N ASP A 82 4.84 15.15 -11.09
CA ASP A 82 4.58 16.58 -11.26
C ASP A 82 3.51 17.07 -10.28
N GLU A 83 2.39 16.33 -10.12
CA GLU A 83 1.37 16.66 -9.11
C GLU A 83 1.95 16.69 -7.69
N LEU A 84 2.88 15.80 -7.34
CA LEU A 84 3.55 15.83 -6.03
C LEU A 84 4.46 17.05 -5.90
N ASN A 85 5.26 17.34 -6.94
CA ASN A 85 6.16 18.48 -6.97
C ASN A 85 5.42 19.83 -6.89
N ASP A 86 4.27 19.94 -7.56
CA ASP A 86 3.42 21.14 -7.55
C ASP A 86 2.81 21.44 -6.17
N GLN A 87 2.75 20.46 -5.27
CA GLN A 87 2.31 20.65 -3.89
C GLN A 87 3.44 21.07 -2.94
N VAL A 88 4.71 21.04 -3.38
CA VAL A 88 5.85 21.42 -2.53
C VAL A 88 5.93 22.95 -2.44
N GLN A 89 5.79 23.48 -1.23
CA GLN A 89 5.92 24.90 -0.92
C GLN A 89 7.39 25.31 -0.77
N ASP A 90 7.65 26.61 -0.63
CA ASP A 90 9.00 27.18 -0.49
C ASP A 90 9.80 26.61 0.70
N ASP A 91 9.12 26.07 1.71
CA ASP A 91 9.75 25.44 2.88
C ASP A 91 10.11 23.96 2.65
N GLY A 92 9.86 23.44 1.45
CA GLY A 92 10.11 22.04 1.07
C GLY A 92 9.03 21.08 1.54
N SER A 93 7.91 21.55 2.11
CA SER A 93 6.81 20.69 2.55
C SER A 93 5.59 20.80 1.64
N GLY A 94 4.82 19.72 1.55
CA GLY A 94 3.62 19.66 0.73
C GLY A 94 2.62 18.65 1.25
N TYR A 95 1.40 18.73 0.74
CA TYR A 95 0.33 17.80 1.09
C TYR A 95 -0.60 17.58 -0.10
N LEU A 96 -1.02 16.34 -0.32
CA LEU A 96 -1.96 15.96 -1.36
C LEU A 96 -2.94 14.89 -0.87
N GLU A 97 -4.22 15.08 -1.15
CA GLU A 97 -5.23 14.04 -0.98
C GLU A 97 -5.66 13.50 -2.34
N LYS A 98 -5.60 12.18 -2.52
CA LYS A 98 -6.01 11.53 -3.78
C LYS A 98 -6.47 10.11 -3.53
N ASN A 99 -7.59 9.73 -4.14
CA ASN A 99 -8.07 8.34 -4.19
C ASN A 99 -8.16 7.65 -2.80
N GLY A 100 -8.49 8.40 -1.76
CA GLY A 100 -8.59 7.89 -0.38
C GLY A 100 -7.27 7.81 0.35
N TYR A 101 -6.21 8.44 -0.14
CA TYR A 101 -4.91 8.57 0.53
C TYR A 101 -4.63 10.03 0.87
N SER A 102 -4.01 10.24 2.03
CA SER A 102 -3.38 11.48 2.46
C SER A 102 -1.88 11.35 2.31
N ILE A 103 -1.24 12.26 1.57
CA ILE A 103 0.18 12.20 1.22
C ILE A 103 0.87 13.45 1.77
N GLY A 104 1.63 13.30 2.85
CA GLY A 104 2.59 14.29 3.30
C GLY A 104 3.87 14.22 2.47
N ILE A 105 4.35 15.37 2.01
CA ILE A 105 5.52 15.49 1.16
C ILE A 105 6.56 16.32 1.91
N SER A 106 7.78 15.82 1.98
CA SER A 106 8.94 16.60 2.39
C SER A 106 10.04 16.43 1.36
N SER A 107 10.38 17.51 0.68
CA SER A 107 11.46 17.57 -0.28
C SER A 107 12.56 18.47 0.26
N THR A 108 13.77 17.96 0.22
CA THR A 108 15.01 18.75 0.33
C THR A 108 15.66 18.78 -1.05
N GLU A 109 16.71 19.59 -1.23
CA GLU A 109 17.50 19.58 -2.47
C GLU A 109 18.07 18.20 -2.81
N GLN A 110 18.18 17.30 -1.81
CA GLN A 110 18.86 16.01 -1.94
C GLN A 110 17.94 14.81 -1.76
N ASN A 111 16.73 14.98 -1.23
CA ASN A 111 15.86 13.87 -0.85
C ASN A 111 14.40 14.22 -1.02
N VAL A 112 13.61 13.24 -1.44
CA VAL A 112 12.14 13.27 -1.31
C VAL A 112 11.70 12.25 -0.28
N THR A 113 10.81 12.66 0.61
CA THR A 113 10.13 11.81 1.57
C THR A 113 8.62 11.94 1.36
N LEU A 114 7.94 10.81 1.25
CA LEU A 114 6.48 10.73 1.24
C LEU A 114 6.02 9.97 2.49
N ASN A 115 5.12 10.57 3.27
CA ASN A 115 4.35 9.89 4.29
C ASN A 115 2.93 9.68 3.77
N ILE A 116 2.47 8.44 3.67
CA ILE A 116 1.21 8.09 3.02
C ILE A 116 0.33 7.35 4.02
N GLU A 117 -0.85 7.89 4.24
CA GLU A 117 -1.85 7.40 5.18
C GLU A 117 -3.20 7.23 4.46
N ASP A 118 -4.09 6.45 5.06
CA ASP A 118 -5.48 6.37 4.62
C ASP A 118 -6.16 7.70 4.98
N GLN A 119 -6.94 8.27 4.05
CA GLN A 119 -7.63 9.52 4.30
C GLN A 119 -8.70 9.33 5.38
N ASP A 120 -8.72 10.21 6.38
CA ASP A 120 -9.80 10.25 7.38
C ASP A 120 -11.14 10.49 6.67
N LYS A 121 -12.12 9.61 6.94
CA LYS A 121 -13.48 9.68 6.35
C LYS A 121 -14.43 10.57 7.14
#